data_AF-A0A485ATT1-F1
#
_entry.id   AF-A0A485ATT1-F1
#
_cell.length_a   1.000
_cell.length_b   1.000
_cell.length_c   1.000
_cell.angle_alpha   90.00
_cell.angle_beta   90.00
_cell.angle_gamma   90.00
#
_symmetry.space_group_name_H-M   'P 1'
#
loop_
_entity.id
_entity.type
_entity.pdbx_description
1 polymer ?
#
loop_
_entity_poly.entity_id
_entity_poly.type
_entity_poly.pdbx_seq_one_letter_code
_entity_poly.pdbx_strand_id
1 'polypeptide(L)'
;MSPSIVKRCLVGAVLAIAATLPNFQQLHTSVDGLKLIADYEGCRLQPYQCDAGVWTDGIGNTSGVVPGKTITERQAAGNFITNVLRVEKALARCVLVDVPQYVYDALVSLAFNVAQAMHVVQPW
;
A
#
# COMPACT_ATOMS: atom_id res chain seq x y z
N MET A 1 6.50 29.29 10.62
CA MET A 1 6.28 27.89 10.22
C MET A 1 5.98 27.90 8.73
N SER A 2 6.90 27.45 7.88
CA SER A 2 6.62 27.36 6.43
C SER A 2 5.52 26.34 6.20
N PRO A 3 4.46 26.65 5.43
CA PRO A 3 3.44 25.67 5.11
C PRO A 3 4.08 24.55 4.30
N SER A 4 4.23 23.37 4.91
CA SER A 4 4.65 22.16 4.21
C SER A 4 3.55 21.81 3.21
N ILE A 5 3.78 22.07 1.91
CA ILE A 5 2.87 21.63 0.86
C ILE A 5 2.88 20.09 0.88
N VAL A 6 1.83 19.50 1.43
CA VAL A 6 1.62 18.05 1.41
C VAL A 6 1.38 17.65 -0.04
N LYS A 7 2.39 17.06 -0.69
CA LYS A 7 2.27 16.50 -2.03
C LYS A 7 1.43 15.22 -1.97
N ARG A 8 0.10 15.38 -1.98
CA ARG A 8 -0.84 14.28 -2.17
C ARG A 8 -0.79 13.83 -3.63
N CYS A 9 -0.89 12.53 -3.87
CA CYS A 9 -1.11 12.02 -5.21
C CYS A 9 -2.59 11.68 -5.43
N LEU A 10 -3.00 11.57 -6.69
CA LEU A 10 -4.33 11.07 -7.04
C LEU A 10 -4.30 9.54 -7.03
N VAL A 11 -5.04 8.93 -6.11
CA VAL A 11 -5.13 7.45 -5.98
C VAL A 11 -5.46 6.80 -7.34
N GLY A 12 -6.45 7.33 -8.06
CA GLY A 12 -6.81 6.82 -9.39
C GLY A 12 -5.65 6.86 -10.40
N ALA A 13 -4.79 7.88 -10.36
CA ALA A 13 -3.62 7.96 -11.24
C ALA A 13 -2.57 6.92 -10.86
N VAL A 14 -2.31 6.72 -9.56
CA VAL A 14 -1.39 5.68 -9.10
C VAL A 14 -1.88 4.28 -9.43
N LEU A 15 -3.18 4.00 -9.30
CA LEU A 15 -3.76 2.72 -9.70
C LEU A 15 -3.68 2.50 -11.22
N ALA A 16 -3.92 3.55 -12.03
CA ALA A 16 -3.74 3.47 -13.47
C ALA A 16 -2.29 3.19 -13.85
N ILE A 17 -1.32 3.82 -13.18
CA ILE A 17 0.10 3.52 -13.37
C ILE A 17 0.41 2.09 -12.92
N ALA A 18 -0.12 1.65 -11.78
CA ALA A 18 0.08 0.31 -11.25
C ALA A 18 -0.35 -0.76 -12.26
N ALA A 19 -1.49 -0.59 -12.93
CA ALA A 19 -1.98 -1.50 -13.97
C ALA A 19 -1.02 -1.67 -15.16
N THR A 20 -0.07 -0.74 -15.37
CA THR A 20 0.95 -0.82 -16.42
C THR A 20 2.27 -1.46 -15.97
N LEU A 21 2.42 -1.78 -14.68
CA LEU A 21 3.65 -2.35 -14.12
C LEU A 21 3.66 -3.89 -14.22
N PRO A 22 4.82 -4.52 -14.43
CA PRO A 22 4.91 -5.96 -14.71
C PRO A 22 4.39 -6.85 -13.57
N ASN A 23 4.52 -6.41 -12.32
CA ASN A 23 4.09 -7.20 -11.15
C ASN A 23 2.58 -7.10 -10.89
N PHE A 24 1.84 -6.24 -11.59
CA PHE A 24 0.41 -6.07 -11.37
C PHE A 24 -0.38 -7.35 -11.64
N GLN A 25 0.01 -8.10 -12.67
CA GLN A 25 -0.64 -9.35 -13.07
C GLN A 25 -0.45 -10.49 -12.06
N GLN A 26 0.39 -10.31 -11.04
CA GLN A 26 0.61 -11.30 -9.98
C GLN A 26 -0.38 -11.13 -8.82
N LEU A 27 -1.11 -10.02 -8.76
CA LEU A 27 -2.06 -9.73 -7.68
C LEU A 27 -3.29 -10.61 -7.81
N HIS A 28 -3.71 -11.19 -6.70
CA HIS A 28 -5.02 -11.84 -6.59
C HIS A 28 -6.11 -10.88 -6.13
N THR A 29 -5.73 -9.78 -5.46
CA THR A 29 -6.61 -8.68 -5.09
C THR A 29 -7.19 -8.03 -6.34
N SER A 30 -8.51 -7.88 -6.37
CA SER A 30 -9.19 -7.28 -7.51
C SER A 30 -8.91 -5.78 -7.65
N VAL A 31 -9.26 -5.19 -8.78
CA VAL A 31 -9.16 -3.73 -8.97
C VAL A 31 -9.99 -2.96 -7.93
N ASP A 32 -11.16 -3.48 -7.57
CA ASP A 32 -12.01 -2.88 -6.53
C ASP A 32 -11.36 -3.02 -5.15
N GLY A 33 -10.69 -4.14 -4.87
CA GLY A 33 -9.89 -4.34 -3.67
C GLY A 33 -8.69 -3.38 -3.58
N LEU A 34 -7.94 -3.21 -4.67
CA LEU A 34 -6.83 -2.25 -4.73
C LEU A 34 -7.30 -0.82 -4.51
N LYS A 35 -8.46 -0.48 -5.08
CA LYS A 35 -9.10 0.82 -4.86
C LYS A 35 -9.53 1.00 -3.40
N LEU A 36 -10.15 -0.02 -2.80
CA LEU A 36 -10.54 -0.02 -1.39
C LEU A 36 -9.35 0.29 -0.48
N ILE A 37 -8.24 -0.42 -0.66
CA ILE A 37 -7.01 -0.23 0.11
C ILE A 37 -6.50 1.21 -0.07
N ALA A 38 -6.34 1.64 -1.31
CA ALA A 38 -5.76 2.94 -1.60
C ALA A 38 -6.64 4.12 -1.14
N ASP A 39 -7.97 3.98 -1.17
CA ASP A 39 -8.89 5.00 -0.70
C ASP A 39 -8.85 5.15 0.83
N TYR A 40 -8.71 4.05 1.58
CA TYR A 40 -8.59 4.10 3.05
C TYR A 40 -7.22 4.59 3.54
N GLU A 41 -6.15 4.18 2.88
CA GLU A 41 -4.78 4.57 3.25
C GLU A 41 -4.45 6.00 2.78
N GLY A 42 -5.03 6.41 1.65
CA GLY A 42 -4.66 7.63 0.95
C GLY A 42 -3.27 7.55 0.31
N CYS A 43 -2.82 8.67 -0.27
CA CYS A 43 -1.51 8.73 -0.92
C CYS A 43 -0.75 10.03 -0.65
N ARG A 44 0.51 9.90 -0.22
CA ARG A 44 1.42 11.04 0.03
C ARG A 44 2.81 10.79 -0.56
N LEU A 45 3.20 11.60 -1.53
CA LEU A 45 4.51 11.47 -2.21
C LEU A 45 5.67 12.02 -1.38
N GLN A 46 5.39 12.97 -0.46
CA GLN A 46 6.38 13.44 0.49
C GLN A 46 6.36 12.52 1.72
N PRO A 47 7.51 11.93 2.10
CA PRO A 47 7.61 11.16 3.33
C PRO A 47 7.14 11.94 4.55
N TYR A 48 6.39 11.29 5.42
CA TYR A 48 5.87 11.84 6.67
C TYR A 48 6.02 10.81 7.80
N GLN A 49 5.97 11.26 9.05
CA GLN A 49 5.84 10.35 10.19
C GLN A 49 4.36 10.14 10.49
N CYS A 50 3.92 8.88 10.56
CA CYS A 50 2.59 8.55 11.09
C CYS A 50 2.55 8.76 12.61
N ASP A 51 1.38 8.59 13.24
CA ASP A 51 1.20 8.80 14.68
C ASP A 51 2.06 7.86 15.55
N ALA A 52 2.51 6.74 14.99
CA ALA A 52 3.46 5.81 15.63
C ALA A 52 4.94 6.22 15.45
N GLY A 53 5.24 7.36 14.80
CA GLY A 53 6.60 7.89 14.60
C GLY A 53 7.35 7.37 13.37
N VAL A 54 6.64 6.76 12.42
CA VAL A 54 7.21 5.88 11.39
C VAL A 54 7.21 6.58 10.05
N TRP A 55 8.36 6.60 9.39
CA TRP A 55 8.48 7.16 8.06
C TRP A 55 7.64 6.39 7.05
N THR A 56 6.70 7.09 6.43
CA THR A 56 5.71 6.57 5.49
C THR A 56 5.67 7.42 4.23
N ASP A 57 5.58 6.79 3.06
CA ASP A 57 5.35 7.44 1.77
C ASP A 57 4.40 6.64 0.89
N GLY A 58 4.02 7.21 -0.26
CA GLY A 58 3.11 6.58 -1.22
C GLY A 58 1.76 6.24 -0.60
N ILE A 59 1.30 5.01 -0.86
CA ILE A 59 0.12 4.39 -0.26
C ILE A 59 0.63 3.43 0.83
N GLY A 60 0.67 3.91 2.07
CA GLY A 60 1.01 3.10 3.24
C GLY A 60 2.38 2.42 3.21
N ASN A 61 3.36 2.93 2.45
CA ASN A 61 4.67 2.29 2.36
C ASN A 61 5.58 2.75 3.51
N THR A 62 6.09 1.80 4.28
CA THR A 62 7.07 2.03 5.36
C THR A 62 8.45 1.46 5.06
N SER A 63 8.61 0.74 3.93
CA SER A 63 9.85 0.08 3.56
C SER A 63 10.72 1.00 2.69
N GLY A 64 11.98 1.17 3.07
CA GLY A 64 12.95 1.93 2.29
C GLY A 64 12.66 3.44 2.20
N VAL A 65 11.82 3.97 3.10
CA VAL A 65 11.45 5.40 3.10
C VAL A 65 12.64 6.24 3.57
N VAL A 66 13.02 7.22 2.74
CA VAL A 66 14.12 8.14 3.05
C VAL A 66 13.54 9.51 3.42
N PRO A 67 13.74 10.00 4.66
CA PRO A 67 13.22 11.30 5.08
C PRO A 67 13.63 12.43 4.14
N GLY A 68 12.68 13.30 3.82
CA GLY A 68 12.91 14.45 2.93
C GLY A 68 12.93 14.13 1.43
N LYS A 69 13.05 12.86 1.02
CA LYS A 69 13.09 12.47 -0.40
C LYS A 69 11.68 12.20 -0.94
N THR A 70 11.13 13.14 -1.72
CA THR A 70 9.85 12.92 -2.42
C THR A 70 9.96 11.74 -3.39
N ILE A 71 8.95 10.87 -3.42
CA ILE A 71 8.83 9.81 -4.44
C ILE A 71 7.90 10.23 -5.59
N THR A 72 8.01 9.54 -6.73
CA THR A 72 7.12 9.70 -7.88
C THR A 72 5.87 8.83 -7.75
N GLU A 73 4.82 9.13 -8.50
CA GLU A 73 3.62 8.28 -8.57
C GLU A 73 3.92 6.87 -9.07
N ARG A 74 4.89 6.72 -9.99
CA ARG A 74 5.36 5.40 -10.45
C ARG A 74 6.05 4.62 -9.34
N GLN A 75 6.84 5.28 -8.49
CA GLN A 75 7.44 4.64 -7.32
C GLN A 75 6.37 4.27 -6.29
N ALA A 76 5.39 5.15 -6.05
CA ALA A 76 4.26 4.86 -5.18
C ALA A 76 3.47 3.62 -5.68
N ALA A 77 3.19 3.55 -6.99
CA ALA A 77 2.53 2.40 -7.62
C ALA A 77 3.32 1.10 -7.44
N GLY A 78 4.64 1.13 -7.70
CA GLY A 78 5.50 -0.05 -7.54
C GLY A 78 5.60 -0.54 -6.09
N ASN A 79 5.75 0.40 -5.15
CA ASN A 79 5.76 0.10 -3.71
C ASN A 79 4.40 -0.47 -3.28
N PHE A 80 3.30 0.09 -3.77
CA PHE A 80 1.94 -0.37 -3.46
C PHE A 80 1.73 -1.83 -3.90
N ILE A 81 2.03 -2.17 -5.17
CA ILE A 81 1.95 -3.56 -5.66
C ILE A 81 2.80 -4.49 -4.79
N THR A 82 4.04 -4.10 -4.49
CA THR A 82 4.97 -4.91 -3.69
C THR A 82 4.42 -5.18 -2.29
N ASN A 83 3.82 -4.18 -1.66
CA ASN A 83 3.25 -4.31 -0.32
C ASN A 83 1.96 -5.17 -0.34
N VAL A 84 1.10 -5.02 -1.34
CA VAL A 84 -0.10 -5.88 -1.47
C VAL A 84 0.31 -7.34 -1.70
N LEU A 85 1.27 -7.63 -2.59
CA LEU A 85 1.79 -8.99 -2.79
C LEU A 85 2.36 -9.60 -1.50
N ARG A 86 3.02 -8.80 -0.66
CA ARG A 86 3.51 -9.25 0.65
C ARG A 86 2.35 -9.63 1.57
N VAL A 87 1.28 -8.83 1.60
CA VAL A 87 0.07 -9.11 2.38
C VAL A 87 -0.63 -10.37 1.88
N GLU A 88 -0.82 -10.52 0.56
CA GLU A 88 -1.40 -11.72 -0.05
C GLU A 88 -0.61 -12.97 0.31
N LYS A 89 0.72 -12.92 0.20
CA LYS A 89 1.62 -14.03 0.60
C LYS A 89 1.48 -14.39 2.08
N ALA A 90 1.31 -13.39 2.96
CA ALA A 90 1.11 -13.64 4.37
C ALA A 90 -0.27 -14.27 4.65
N LEU A 91 -1.32 -13.74 4.01
CA LEU A 91 -2.68 -14.25 4.14
C LEU A 91 -2.86 -15.66 3.59
N ALA A 92 -2.11 -16.05 2.55
CA ALA A 92 -2.14 -17.40 1.99
C ALA A 92 -1.78 -18.51 3.02
N ARG A 93 -1.12 -18.15 4.13
CA ARG A 93 -0.84 -19.09 5.23
C ARG A 93 -2.01 -19.29 6.19
N CYS A 94 -3.01 -18.41 6.16
CA CYS A 94 -4.12 -18.36 7.10
C CYS A 94 -5.48 -18.61 6.41
N VAL A 95 -5.64 -18.14 5.17
CA VAL A 95 -6.85 -18.34 4.36
C VAL A 95 -6.65 -19.62 3.55
N LEU A 96 -7.08 -20.75 4.13
CA LEU A 96 -6.87 -22.10 3.59
C LEU A 96 -8.04 -22.61 2.73
N VAL A 97 -9.07 -21.80 2.57
CA VAL A 97 -10.28 -22.14 1.81
C VAL A 97 -10.55 -21.04 0.80
N ASP A 98 -11.15 -21.42 -0.32
CA ASP A 98 -11.62 -20.44 -1.29
C ASP A 98 -12.73 -19.60 -0.67
N VAL A 99 -12.58 -18.28 -0.76
CA VAL A 99 -13.57 -17.31 -0.32
C VAL A 99 -14.03 -16.49 -1.52
N PRO A 100 -15.24 -15.91 -1.49
CA PRO A 100 -15.66 -14.99 -2.54
C PRO A 100 -14.67 -13.83 -2.69
N GLN A 101 -14.42 -13.38 -3.93
CA GLN A 101 -13.40 -12.36 -4.23
C GLN A 101 -13.50 -11.11 -3.35
N TYR A 102 -14.71 -10.59 -3.13
CA TYR A 102 -14.93 -9.42 -2.29
C TYR A 102 -14.55 -9.63 -0.82
N VAL A 103 -14.66 -10.88 -0.31
CA VAL A 103 -14.19 -11.24 1.04
C VAL A 103 -12.67 -11.27 1.06
N TYR A 104 -12.04 -11.87 0.04
CA TYR A 104 -10.59 -11.87 -0.10
C TYR A 104 -10.03 -10.44 -0.12
N ASP A 105 -10.59 -9.57 -0.96
CA ASP A 105 -10.21 -8.16 -1.08
C ASP A 105 -10.33 -7.42 0.27
N ALA A 106 -11.41 -7.66 1.02
CA ALA A 106 -11.61 -7.08 2.35
C ALA A 106 -10.58 -7.60 3.36
N LEU A 107 -10.24 -8.88 3.33
CA LEU A 107 -9.19 -9.47 4.18
C LEU A 107 -7.82 -8.88 3.87
N VAL A 108 -7.47 -8.71 2.58
CA VAL A 108 -6.23 -8.04 2.16
C VAL A 108 -6.22 -6.60 2.66
N SER A 109 -7.32 -5.86 2.53
CA SER A 109 -7.40 -4.48 3.02
C SER A 109 -7.23 -4.37 4.52
N LEU A 110 -7.88 -5.25 5.28
CA LEU A 110 -7.73 -5.28 6.73
C LEU A 110 -6.28 -5.62 7.13
N ALA A 111 -5.70 -6.65 6.51
CA ALA A 111 -4.34 -7.07 6.80
C ALA A 111 -3.30 -6.00 6.40
N PHE A 112 -3.51 -5.30 5.30
CA PHE A 112 -2.66 -4.18 4.87
C PHE A 112 -2.66 -3.04 5.89
N ASN A 113 -3.83 -2.69 6.41
CA ASN A 113 -3.97 -1.65 7.43
C ASN A 113 -3.33 -2.06 8.77
N VAL A 114 -3.61 -3.29 9.24
CA VAL A 114 -3.09 -3.79 10.51
C VAL A 114 -1.58 -4.03 10.47
N ALA A 115 -1.04 -4.55 9.36
CA ALA A 115 0.40 -4.77 9.21
C ALA A 115 1.21 -3.49 9.35
N GLN A 116 0.66 -2.36 8.91
CA GLN A 116 1.27 -1.05 9.12
C GLN A 116 1.16 -0.58 10.56
N ALA A 117 -0.01 -0.76 11.19
CA ALA A 117 -0.24 -0.33 12.57
C ALA A 117 0.63 -1.08 13.59
N MET A 118 0.93 -2.36 13.35
CA MET A 118 1.52 -3.22 14.37
C MET A 118 3.05 -3.16 14.51
N HIS A 119 3.80 -2.51 13.62
CA HIS A 119 5.27 -2.38 13.76
C HIS A 119 6.06 -3.70 14.02
N VAL A 120 5.41 -4.84 13.81
CA VAL A 120 5.89 -6.19 14.09
C VAL A 120 5.79 -6.91 12.75
N VAL A 121 6.85 -6.85 11.94
CA VAL A 121 7.96 -7.80 11.90
C VAL A 121 8.85 -7.39 10.70
N GLN A 122 10.16 -7.43 10.91
CA GLN A 122 11.15 -7.80 9.89
C GLN A 122 10.70 -9.09 9.12
N PRO A 123 11.35 -9.45 7.99
CA PRO A 123 10.67 -10.03 6.84
C PRO A 123 9.91 -11.33 7.15
N TRP A 124 8.63 -11.39 6.76
CA TRP A 124 7.97 -12.65 6.43
C TRP A 124 8.35 -13.12 5.03
#